data_AF-A0A538NQE6-F1
#
_entry.id   AF-A0A538NQE6-F1
#
_cell.length_a   1.000
_cell.length_b   1.000
_cell.length_c   1.000
_cell.angle_alpha   90.00
_cell.angle_beta   90.00
_cell.angle_gamma   90.00
#
_symmetry.space_group_name_H-M   'P 1'
#
loop_
_entity.id
_entity.type
_entity.pdbx_description
1 polymer ?
#
loop_
_entity_poly.entity_id
_entity_poly.type
_entity_poly.pdbx_seq_one_letter_code
_entity_poly.pdbx_strand_id
1 'polypeptide(L)'
;MNSELAEKTDIKESRSSERPGGLGAAAPRADSFGGWILYDGDCSSCTASARRFDRIFRRRGFLFLPLQTDWVMKRLDLEPGAPLEEMRVLTSNGRDIGGADAVIFLGRQIWWARPFVALARLPGTHKLFDRGYRWIAAHRGCDHIGCSLKERRSLDRRFCKSAAEKPPLLEFWPAWIPLIGFPPLALLARNHVAPWQFMWLMAGAIFLGCKWLTFWSARRQIVHVRVGRALAYLLLWPGLDAEKFLRRLACEVHKTREQAVVSGASEELSGNVPDRAGRMPALPFLSAIGKTLLGVVLFFGVARFLDQALLAGWIGMIGIILILHFGLFHLLAIGWRAAGLDAKPIMKAPLRSKSVSEFWGRRWNDAFNRLALDFVFRPLARRQGIRIATLAAFLVSGLVHELVISLPARGGYGLPTAYFLLQGTGILTERALPQIRGQIFTIVITAVPAFWLFHPPFVRNVILPFMKAIGAL
;
A
#
# COMPACT_ATOMS: atom_id res chain seq x y z
N MET A 1 82.53 42.69 -33.00
CA MET A 1 82.31 44.02 -32.40
C MET A 1 80.81 44.16 -32.23
N ASN A 2 80.35 44.41 -31.00
CA ASN A 2 78.95 44.54 -30.55
C ASN A 2 78.12 45.48 -31.47
N SER A 3 76.79 45.42 -31.58
CA SER A 3 75.79 45.58 -30.51
C SER A 3 74.34 45.51 -31.05
N GLU A 4 73.39 45.32 -30.12
CA GLU A 4 71.91 45.51 -30.14
C GLU A 4 71.02 44.35 -30.63
N LEU A 5 70.47 43.52 -29.73
CA LEU A 5 69.28 43.66 -28.83
C LEU A 5 67.94 43.54 -29.60
N ALA A 6 67.19 42.43 -29.56
CA ALA A 6 66.52 41.71 -28.46
C ALA A 6 65.29 42.44 -27.88
N GLU A 7 64.10 42.15 -28.42
CA GLU A 7 62.83 42.27 -27.68
C GLU A 7 61.74 41.38 -28.29
N LYS A 8 61.41 40.28 -27.60
CA LYS A 8 60.02 39.82 -27.41
C LYS A 8 59.99 38.77 -26.31
N THR A 9 59.59 39.27 -25.15
CA THR A 9 59.40 38.53 -23.90
C THR A 9 58.17 37.66 -23.97
N ASP A 10 58.39 36.39 -23.64
CA ASP A 10 57.46 35.31 -23.47
C ASP A 10 56.77 35.48 -22.10
N ILE A 11 55.47 35.85 -22.08
CA ILE A 11 54.66 35.89 -20.86
C ILE A 11 53.80 34.63 -20.81
N LYS A 12 54.37 33.70 -20.04
CA LYS A 12 53.77 32.64 -19.24
C LYS A 12 52.42 33.05 -18.61
N GLU A 13 51.32 32.38 -18.98
CA GLU A 13 50.15 32.29 -18.11
C GLU A 13 49.68 30.84 -17.95
N SER A 14 49.46 30.52 -16.68
CA SER A 14 49.34 29.20 -16.08
C SER A 14 48.11 28.42 -16.54
N ARG A 15 48.31 27.14 -16.87
CA ARG A 15 47.27 26.11 -16.83
C ARG A 15 46.72 25.97 -15.42
N SER A 16 45.59 26.63 -15.13
CA SER A 16 44.70 26.24 -14.04
C SER A 16 43.79 25.11 -14.53
N SER A 17 43.89 23.99 -13.85
CA SER A 17 43.01 22.83 -13.99
C SER A 17 41.66 23.14 -13.34
N GLU A 18 40.68 23.59 -14.12
CA GLU A 18 39.26 23.52 -13.74
C GLU A 18 38.56 22.45 -14.58
N ARG A 19 38.16 21.35 -13.92
CA ARG A 19 37.16 20.42 -14.45
C ARG A 19 35.77 20.92 -14.04
N PRO A 20 34.85 21.10 -14.98
CA PRO A 20 33.44 20.83 -14.73
C PRO A 20 33.05 19.55 -15.49
N GLY A 21 32.71 18.51 -14.73
CA GLY A 21 32.06 17.33 -15.26
C GLY A 21 30.69 17.69 -15.82
N GLY A 22 30.59 17.81 -17.14
CA GLY A 22 29.34 17.85 -17.89
C GLY A 22 29.26 16.62 -18.79
N LEU A 23 28.21 15.81 -18.65
CA LEU A 23 27.92 14.70 -19.54
C LEU A 23 27.90 15.19 -21.00
N GLY A 24 28.90 14.79 -21.79
CA GLY A 24 28.92 14.99 -23.23
C GLY A 24 27.73 14.32 -23.88
N ALA A 25 26.75 15.12 -24.30
CA ALA A 25 25.65 14.70 -25.14
C ALA A 25 26.16 14.58 -26.58
N ALA A 26 26.33 13.35 -27.08
CA ALA A 26 26.49 13.12 -28.51
C ALA A 26 25.20 13.53 -29.24
N ALA A 27 25.30 14.48 -30.17
CA ALA A 27 24.19 14.93 -31.01
C ALA A 27 23.72 13.79 -31.94
N PRO A 28 22.39 13.54 -32.07
CA PRO A 28 21.87 12.53 -32.99
C PRO A 28 21.98 12.98 -34.47
N ARG A 29 22.14 12.01 -35.38
CA ARG A 29 22.22 12.21 -36.85
C ARG A 29 20.98 12.95 -37.40
N ALA A 30 21.19 13.83 -38.36
CA ALA A 30 20.25 14.88 -38.81
C ALA A 30 18.94 14.38 -39.46
N ASP A 31 18.85 13.14 -39.95
CA ASP A 31 17.69 12.68 -40.74
C ASP A 31 16.54 12.07 -39.90
N SER A 32 16.65 12.08 -38.56
CA SER A 32 15.63 11.51 -37.67
C SER A 32 15.25 12.43 -36.52
N PHE A 33 15.31 13.76 -36.71
CA PHE A 33 14.88 14.70 -35.67
C PHE A 33 13.37 14.98 -35.80
N GLY A 34 12.59 14.52 -34.81
CA GLY A 34 11.13 14.66 -34.76
C GLY A 34 10.65 15.89 -33.98
N GLY A 35 11.48 16.44 -33.07
CA GLY A 35 11.15 17.66 -32.34
C GLY A 35 11.67 17.74 -30.91
N TRP A 36 11.36 18.85 -30.24
CA TRP A 36 11.63 19.11 -28.84
C TRP A 36 10.38 18.91 -28.00
N ILE A 37 10.53 18.19 -26.88
CA ILE A 37 9.53 18.07 -25.84
C ILE A 37 9.90 19.04 -24.73
N LEU A 38 9.12 20.10 -24.59
CA LEU A 38 9.35 21.16 -23.62
C LEU A 38 8.58 20.85 -22.33
N TYR A 39 9.33 20.86 -21.23
CA TYR A 39 8.78 20.61 -19.91
C TYR A 39 9.29 21.66 -18.92
N ASP A 40 8.58 21.81 -17.81
CA ASP A 40 8.98 22.70 -16.74
C ASP A 40 10.15 22.10 -15.94
N GLY A 41 11.32 22.72 -16.03
CA GLY A 41 12.54 22.30 -15.33
C GLY A 41 12.52 22.55 -13.83
N ASP A 42 11.71 23.49 -13.35
CA ASP A 42 11.60 23.83 -11.92
C ASP A 42 10.63 22.88 -11.19
N CYS A 43 9.77 22.17 -11.95
CA CYS A 43 8.88 21.16 -11.40
C CYS A 43 9.56 19.79 -11.27
N SER A 44 9.66 19.29 -10.03
CA SER A 44 10.26 17.98 -9.72
C SER A 44 9.54 16.80 -10.41
N SER A 45 8.21 16.87 -10.54
CA SER A 45 7.38 15.86 -11.20
C SER A 45 7.58 15.85 -12.72
N CYS A 46 7.66 17.03 -13.35
CA CYS A 46 7.93 17.17 -14.78
C CYS A 46 9.34 16.68 -15.12
N THR A 47 10.34 17.04 -14.32
CA THR A 47 11.72 16.58 -14.48
C THR A 47 11.85 15.06 -14.31
N ALA A 48 11.19 14.47 -13.30
CA ALA A 48 11.18 13.02 -13.11
C ALA A 48 10.52 12.28 -14.29
N SER A 49 9.42 12.84 -14.82
CA SER A 49 8.72 12.30 -15.99
C SER A 49 9.59 12.38 -17.25
N ALA A 50 10.23 13.53 -17.50
CA ALA A 50 11.16 13.71 -18.61
C ALA A 50 12.29 12.67 -18.58
N ARG A 51 12.94 12.47 -17.42
CA ARG A 51 14.00 11.45 -17.26
C ARG A 51 13.51 10.03 -17.52
N ARG A 52 12.30 9.69 -17.08
CA ARG A 52 11.72 8.36 -17.27
C ARG A 52 11.41 8.05 -18.73
N PHE A 53 10.97 9.05 -19.48
CA PHE A 53 10.55 8.91 -20.87
C PHE A 53 11.63 9.29 -21.89
N ASP A 54 12.75 9.88 -21.48
CA ASP A 54 13.88 10.28 -22.33
C ASP A 54 14.35 9.13 -23.23
N ARG A 55 14.64 7.96 -22.67
CA ARG A 55 15.12 6.80 -23.44
C ARG A 55 14.14 6.34 -24.52
N ILE A 56 12.84 6.53 -24.31
CA ILE A 56 11.78 6.09 -25.22
C ILE A 56 11.64 7.05 -26.39
N PHE A 57 11.65 8.35 -26.11
CA PHE A 57 11.43 9.41 -27.11
C PHE A 57 12.70 9.80 -27.86
N ARG A 58 13.88 9.72 -27.21
CA ARG A 58 15.18 9.94 -27.86
C ARG A 58 15.43 8.95 -29.00
N ARG A 59 15.02 7.68 -28.83
CA ARG A 59 15.06 6.65 -29.89
C ARG A 59 14.09 6.91 -31.05
N ARG A 60 13.14 7.83 -30.87
CA ARG A 60 12.08 8.19 -31.82
C ARG A 60 12.26 9.61 -32.38
N GLY A 61 13.43 10.21 -32.16
CA GLY A 61 13.76 11.53 -32.69
C GLY A 61 13.31 12.72 -31.85
N PHE A 62 12.75 12.50 -30.66
CA PHE A 62 12.29 13.58 -29.78
C PHE A 62 13.25 13.80 -28.61
N LEU A 63 13.66 15.04 -28.39
CA LEU A 63 14.56 15.42 -27.30
C LEU A 63 13.83 16.22 -26.23
N PHE A 64 14.07 15.90 -24.95
CA PHE A 64 13.54 16.68 -23.84
C PHE A 64 14.43 17.91 -23.60
N LEU A 65 13.80 19.07 -23.44
CA LEU A 65 14.49 20.30 -23.10
C LEU A 65 13.71 21.08 -22.03
N PRO A 66 14.39 21.60 -20.99
CA PRO A 66 13.76 22.50 -20.05
C PRO A 66 13.29 23.76 -20.77
N LEU A 67 12.09 24.21 -20.45
CA LEU A 67 11.54 25.43 -21.01
C LEU A 67 12.40 26.66 -20.71
N GLN A 68 13.04 26.68 -19.54
CA GLN A 68 13.94 27.74 -19.04
C GLN A 68 15.20 27.95 -19.91
N THR A 69 15.31 27.26 -21.04
CA THR A 69 16.41 27.45 -21.99
C THR A 69 16.22 28.74 -22.78
N ASP A 70 17.22 29.62 -22.79
CA ASP A 70 17.13 30.98 -23.34
C ASP A 70 16.58 31.09 -24.77
N TRP A 71 16.95 30.16 -25.66
CA TRP A 71 16.47 30.18 -27.04
C TRP A 71 14.99 29.76 -27.16
N VAL A 72 14.51 28.91 -26.27
CA VAL A 72 13.11 28.43 -26.25
C VAL A 72 12.18 29.54 -25.78
N MET A 73 12.57 30.26 -24.72
CA MET A 73 11.80 31.39 -24.19
C MET A 73 11.65 32.51 -25.23
N LYS A 74 12.75 32.84 -25.94
CA LYS A 74 12.73 33.82 -27.05
C LYS A 74 11.89 33.39 -28.25
N ARG A 75 11.79 32.08 -28.53
CA ARG A 75 11.03 31.54 -29.65
C ARG A 75 9.52 31.50 -29.38
N LEU A 76 9.14 31.35 -28.11
CA LEU A 76 7.75 31.25 -27.65
C LEU A 76 7.17 32.56 -27.11
N ASP A 77 7.94 33.65 -27.14
CA ASP A 77 7.55 34.99 -26.64
C ASP A 77 7.10 34.97 -25.17
N LEU A 78 7.83 34.22 -24.32
CA LEU A 78 7.52 34.07 -22.90
C LEU A 78 8.47 34.93 -22.05
N GLU A 79 7.92 35.69 -21.09
CA GLU A 79 8.72 36.44 -20.12
C GLU A 79 9.56 35.52 -19.22
N PRO A 80 10.79 35.91 -18.82
CA PRO A 80 11.62 35.13 -17.92
C PRO A 80 10.91 34.88 -16.58
N GLY A 81 10.54 33.63 -16.30
CA GLY A 81 9.85 33.25 -15.07
C GLY A 81 8.32 33.13 -15.18
N ALA A 82 7.73 33.27 -16.37
CA ALA A 82 6.32 32.98 -16.58
C ALA A 82 6.06 31.46 -16.45
N PRO A 83 5.23 31.01 -15.49
CA PRO A 83 4.92 29.58 -15.34
C PRO A 83 4.08 29.14 -16.55
N LEU A 84 4.61 28.20 -17.35
CA LEU A 84 3.78 27.55 -18.36
C LEU A 84 2.76 26.65 -17.66
N GLU A 85 1.47 26.96 -17.81
CA GLU A 85 0.36 26.13 -17.35
C GLU A 85 0.34 24.73 -18.01
N GLU A 86 1.11 24.53 -19.08
CA GLU A 86 1.10 23.28 -19.84
C GLU A 86 2.42 22.90 -20.54
N MET A 87 2.66 21.59 -20.67
CA MET A 87 3.69 20.97 -21.48
C MET A 87 3.48 21.25 -22.97
N ARG A 88 4.58 21.42 -23.72
CA ARG A 88 4.54 21.70 -25.16
C ARG A 88 5.46 20.78 -25.96
N VAL A 89 5.13 20.56 -27.23
CA VAL A 89 5.95 19.81 -28.18
C VAL A 89 6.16 20.66 -29.43
N LEU A 90 7.41 21.02 -29.67
CA LEU A 90 7.85 21.70 -30.89
C LEU A 90 8.35 20.67 -31.89
N THR A 91 7.55 20.41 -32.92
CA THR A 91 7.96 19.48 -33.98
C THR A 91 9.03 20.10 -34.90
N SER A 92 9.82 19.27 -35.58
CA SER A 92 10.77 19.72 -36.62
C SER A 92 10.13 20.57 -37.73
N ASN A 93 8.82 20.41 -37.94
CA ASN A 93 8.04 21.12 -38.95
C ASN A 93 7.47 22.47 -38.44
N GLY A 94 7.91 22.94 -37.27
CA GLY A 94 7.52 24.23 -36.71
C GLY A 94 6.15 24.27 -36.05
N ARG A 95 5.46 23.13 -35.86
CA ARG A 95 4.20 23.08 -35.11
C ARG A 95 4.46 23.11 -33.61
N ASP A 96 3.78 24.02 -32.92
CA ASP A 96 3.63 24.03 -31.46
C ASP A 96 2.33 23.30 -31.07
N ILE A 97 2.44 22.33 -30.17
CA ILE A 97 1.32 21.55 -29.66
C ILE A 97 1.39 21.59 -28.15
N GLY A 98 0.33 22.11 -27.51
CA GLY A 98 0.24 22.25 -26.05
C GLY A 98 -0.65 21.19 -25.39
N GLY A 99 -0.47 21.04 -24.08
CA GLY A 99 -1.46 20.44 -23.19
C GLY A 99 -1.77 18.96 -23.43
N ALA A 100 -3.05 18.60 -23.36
CA ALA A 100 -3.51 17.24 -23.61
C ALA A 100 -3.22 16.78 -25.06
N ASP A 101 -3.21 17.72 -26.01
CA ASP A 101 -2.93 17.42 -27.42
C ASP A 101 -1.46 17.03 -27.64
N ALA A 102 -0.54 17.60 -26.88
CA ALA A 102 0.87 17.19 -26.86
C ALA A 102 1.02 15.73 -26.40
N VAL A 103 0.31 15.34 -25.33
CA VAL A 103 0.34 13.98 -24.79
C VAL A 103 -0.27 12.98 -25.79
N ILE A 104 -1.38 13.33 -26.42
CA ILE A 104 -2.04 12.52 -27.45
C ILE A 104 -1.14 12.37 -28.69
N PHE A 105 -0.45 13.45 -29.09
CA PHE A 105 0.51 13.44 -30.20
C PHE A 105 1.68 12.49 -29.91
N LEU A 106 2.30 12.60 -28.73
CA LEU A 106 3.39 11.72 -28.31
C LEU A 106 2.95 10.26 -28.14
N GLY A 107 1.71 10.03 -27.66
CA GLY A 107 1.12 8.71 -27.52
C GLY A 107 1.00 7.94 -28.84
N ARG A 108 0.82 8.65 -29.98
CA ARG A 108 0.77 8.01 -31.32
C ARG A 108 2.09 7.34 -31.70
N GLN A 109 3.21 7.80 -31.15
CA GLN A 109 4.55 7.29 -31.43
C GLN A 109 4.86 6.00 -30.65
N ILE A 110 3.96 5.59 -29.76
CA ILE A 110 4.13 4.44 -28.87
C ILE A 110 3.07 3.38 -29.19
N TRP A 111 3.52 2.20 -29.65
CA TRP A 111 2.62 1.15 -30.12
C TRP A 111 1.60 0.69 -29.06
N TRP A 112 2.00 0.58 -27.78
CA TRP A 112 1.10 0.18 -26.70
C TRP A 112 0.13 1.29 -26.27
N ALA A 113 0.41 2.55 -26.60
CA ALA A 113 -0.46 3.69 -26.29
C ALA A 113 -1.53 3.94 -27.37
N ARG A 114 -1.47 3.24 -28.52
CA ARG A 114 -2.45 3.33 -29.62
C ARG A 114 -3.91 3.10 -29.20
N PRO A 115 -4.29 2.10 -28.37
CA PRO A 115 -5.68 1.95 -27.92
C PRO A 115 -6.17 3.14 -27.10
N PHE A 116 -5.30 3.75 -26.28
CA PHE A 116 -5.64 4.95 -25.50
C PHE A 116 -5.81 6.19 -26.37
N VAL A 117 -4.97 6.34 -27.41
CA VAL A 117 -5.11 7.41 -28.40
C VAL A 117 -6.38 7.24 -29.23
N ALA A 118 -6.75 6.01 -29.59
CA ALA A 118 -7.99 5.73 -30.32
C ALA A 118 -9.22 6.11 -29.48
N LEU A 119 -9.19 5.77 -28.19
CA LEU A 119 -10.23 6.16 -27.24
C LEU A 119 -10.34 7.68 -27.08
N ALA A 120 -9.22 8.40 -27.09
CA ALA A 120 -9.20 9.87 -26.99
C ALA A 120 -9.80 10.60 -28.21
N ARG A 121 -9.94 9.92 -29.37
CA ARG A 121 -10.52 10.48 -30.60
C ARG A 121 -12.03 10.32 -30.72
N LEU A 122 -12.69 9.66 -29.78
CA LEU A 122 -14.16 9.57 -29.79
C LEU A 122 -14.78 10.96 -29.52
N PRO A 123 -15.91 11.28 -30.17
CA PRO A 123 -16.59 12.54 -29.91
C PRO A 123 -17.01 12.64 -28.45
N GLY A 124 -16.55 13.70 -27.76
CA GLY A 124 -16.84 13.95 -26.33
C GLY A 124 -15.74 13.52 -25.35
N THR A 125 -14.88 12.56 -25.69
CA THR A 125 -13.78 12.10 -24.81
C THR A 125 -12.62 13.09 -24.75
N HIS A 126 -12.36 13.82 -25.83
CA HIS A 126 -11.30 14.83 -25.89
C HIS A 126 -11.46 15.91 -24.80
N LYS A 127 -12.70 16.39 -24.58
CA LYS A 127 -13.04 17.34 -23.49
C LYS A 127 -12.78 16.76 -22.09
N LEU A 128 -12.87 15.44 -21.92
CA LEU A 128 -12.58 14.78 -20.66
C LEU A 128 -11.07 14.67 -20.41
N PHE A 129 -10.29 14.35 -21.45
CA PHE A 129 -8.83 14.32 -21.38
C PHE A 129 -8.23 15.70 -21.12
N ASP A 130 -8.75 16.73 -21.78
CA ASP A 130 -8.35 18.11 -21.57
C ASP A 130 -8.67 18.60 -20.15
N ARG A 131 -9.87 18.33 -19.63
CA ARG A 131 -10.20 18.59 -18.21
C ARG A 131 -9.30 17.83 -17.24
N GLY A 132 -9.02 16.55 -17.51
CA GLY A 132 -8.15 15.74 -16.69
C GLY A 132 -6.71 16.25 -16.67
N TYR A 133 -6.19 16.63 -17.84
CA TYR A 133 -4.87 17.23 -17.99
C TYR A 133 -4.77 18.56 -17.25
N ARG A 134 -5.74 19.48 -17.44
CA ARG A 134 -5.78 20.77 -16.73
C ARG A 134 -5.89 20.62 -15.22
N TRP A 135 -6.65 19.62 -14.75
CA TRP A 135 -6.70 19.31 -13.31
C TRP A 135 -5.34 18.86 -12.78
N ILE A 136 -4.61 18.00 -13.50
CA ILE A 136 -3.25 17.58 -13.13
C ILE A 136 -2.28 18.78 -13.17
N ALA A 137 -2.37 19.60 -14.20
CA ALA A 137 -1.54 20.78 -14.36
C ALA A 137 -1.79 21.87 -13.29
N ALA A 138 -3.01 21.95 -12.76
CA ALA A 138 -3.36 22.84 -11.65
C ALA A 138 -2.99 22.30 -10.26
N HIS A 139 -2.79 20.98 -10.12
CA HIS A 139 -2.47 20.32 -8.85
C HIS A 139 -1.01 19.82 -8.77
N ARG A 140 -0.18 20.09 -9.78
CA ARG A 140 1.26 19.87 -9.68
C ARG A 140 1.80 20.95 -8.72
N GLY A 141 2.33 20.53 -7.57
CA GLY A 141 2.88 21.43 -6.55
C GLY A 141 4.13 22.15 -7.07
N CYS A 142 3.94 23.24 -7.80
CA CYS A 142 5.00 24.18 -8.12
C CYS A 142 5.16 25.12 -6.93
N ASP A 143 6.10 24.78 -6.04
CA ASP A 143 6.61 25.71 -5.06
C ASP A 143 7.39 26.80 -5.83
N HIS A 144 6.78 27.96 -6.07
CA HIS A 144 7.51 29.17 -6.45
C HIS A 144 8.35 29.63 -5.24
N ILE A 145 9.38 28.86 -4.88
CA ILE A 145 10.39 29.22 -3.88
C ILE A 145 11.67 29.54 -4.67
N GLY A 146 11.54 30.61 -5.47
CA GLY A 146 12.63 31.22 -6.21
C GLY A 146 12.89 32.64 -5.72
N CYS A 147 12.76 32.94 -4.41
CA CYS A 147 13.38 34.13 -3.83
C CYS A 147 13.45 34.06 -2.30
N SER A 148 14.69 34.13 -1.78
CA SER A 148 15.13 34.30 -0.37
C SER A 148 15.92 33.13 0.22
N LEU A 149 17.14 32.95 -0.30
CA LEU A 149 18.19 32.22 0.43
C LEU A 149 18.80 33.13 1.49
N LYS A 150 18.23 33.14 2.69
CA LYS A 150 19.00 33.37 3.92
C LYS A 150 18.26 32.86 5.17
N GLU A 151 18.29 31.54 5.39
CA GLU A 151 18.40 31.07 6.77
C GLU A 151 19.11 29.71 6.86
N ARG A 152 20.29 29.76 7.45
CA ARG A 152 21.16 28.64 7.77
C ARG A 152 20.50 27.85 8.91
N ARG A 153 19.67 26.85 8.60
CA ARG A 153 19.12 25.90 9.58
C ARG A 153 19.29 24.44 9.12
N SER A 154 20.15 23.74 9.86
CA SER A 154 20.20 22.29 10.07
C SER A 154 20.04 21.38 8.85
N LEU A 155 21.20 21.11 8.23
CA LEU A 155 21.50 19.90 7.46
C LEU A 155 21.46 18.65 8.37
N ASP A 156 20.30 18.30 8.92
CA ASP A 156 20.12 17.00 9.59
C ASP A 156 18.66 16.50 9.64
N ARG A 157 17.94 16.71 8.54
CA ARG A 157 16.59 16.17 8.34
C ARG A 157 16.43 15.50 6.99
N ARG A 158 17.34 14.58 6.65
CA ARG A 158 17.00 13.42 5.80
C ARG A 158 16.16 12.42 6.59
N PHE A 159 15.07 12.92 7.17
CA PHE A 159 13.99 12.05 7.61
C PHE A 159 13.30 11.54 6.36
N CYS A 160 13.21 10.22 6.25
CA CYS A 160 12.33 9.49 5.36
C CYS A 160 10.88 10.00 5.50
N LYS A 161 10.56 11.14 4.89
CA LYS A 161 9.20 11.46 4.51
C LYS A 161 8.92 10.66 3.25
N SER A 162 8.52 9.42 3.47
CA SER A 162 7.52 8.77 2.62
C SER A 162 6.24 9.61 2.71
N ALA A 163 6.23 10.79 2.09
CA ALA A 163 5.00 11.43 1.68
C ALA A 163 4.47 10.58 0.52
N ALA A 164 3.73 9.53 0.88
CA ALA A 164 2.97 8.75 -0.07
C ALA A 164 1.83 9.65 -0.60
N GLU A 165 2.15 10.48 -1.60
CA GLU A 165 1.15 10.93 -2.56
C GLU A 165 0.51 9.67 -3.15
N LYS A 166 -0.72 9.37 -2.72
CA LYS A 166 -1.47 8.24 -3.27
C LYS A 166 -1.76 8.55 -4.74
N PRO A 167 -1.34 7.70 -5.69
CA PRO A 167 -1.54 7.98 -7.11
C PRO A 167 -3.03 7.94 -7.48
N PRO A 168 -3.42 8.54 -8.62
CA PRO A 168 -4.79 8.54 -9.11
C PRO A 168 -5.33 7.11 -9.25
N LEU A 169 -6.63 6.93 -8.97
CA LEU A 169 -7.35 5.64 -8.96
C LEU A 169 -7.12 4.79 -10.23
N LEU A 170 -6.84 5.42 -11.37
CA LEU A 170 -6.66 4.76 -12.67
C LEU A 170 -5.43 3.84 -12.74
N GLU A 171 -4.31 4.20 -12.10
CA GLU A 171 -3.12 3.33 -12.07
C GLU A 171 -3.26 2.18 -11.06
N PHE A 172 -4.21 2.27 -10.13
CA PHE A 172 -4.40 1.34 -9.03
C PHE A 172 -5.37 0.19 -9.39
N TRP A 173 -6.02 0.25 -10.56
CA TRP A 173 -7.00 -0.74 -11.02
C TRP A 173 -6.50 -2.20 -11.03
N PRO A 174 -5.28 -2.53 -11.50
CA PRO A 174 -4.81 -3.92 -11.53
C PRO A 174 -4.70 -4.58 -10.15
N ALA A 175 -4.59 -3.78 -9.09
CA ALA A 175 -4.55 -4.28 -7.72
C ALA A 175 -5.92 -4.78 -7.23
N TRP A 176 -7.01 -4.28 -7.82
CA TRP A 176 -8.39 -4.67 -7.46
C TRP A 176 -8.93 -5.82 -8.29
N ILE A 177 -8.31 -6.15 -9.44
CA ILE A 177 -8.82 -7.17 -10.36
C ILE A 177 -9.16 -8.49 -9.64
N PRO A 178 -8.27 -9.09 -8.82
CA PRO A 178 -8.61 -10.35 -8.16
C PRO A 178 -9.69 -10.20 -7.07
N LEU A 179 -9.70 -9.08 -6.34
CA LEU A 179 -10.71 -8.83 -5.31
C LEU A 179 -12.11 -8.60 -5.90
N ILE A 180 -12.19 -8.04 -7.11
CA ILE A 180 -13.45 -7.83 -7.84
C ILE A 180 -13.84 -9.08 -8.64
N GLY A 181 -12.88 -9.81 -9.21
CA GLY A 181 -13.13 -10.93 -10.12
C GLY A 181 -13.34 -12.28 -9.44
N PHE A 182 -12.59 -12.59 -8.38
CA PHE A 182 -12.67 -13.92 -7.75
C PHE A 182 -13.98 -14.17 -7.00
N PRO A 183 -14.56 -13.23 -6.22
CA PRO A 183 -15.82 -13.49 -5.54
C PRO A 183 -16.99 -13.80 -6.50
N PRO A 184 -17.22 -13.05 -7.60
CA PRO A 184 -18.21 -13.42 -8.61
C PRO A 184 -17.94 -14.78 -9.27
N LEU A 185 -16.67 -15.11 -9.54
CA LEU A 185 -16.31 -16.43 -10.05
C LEU A 185 -16.66 -17.54 -9.04
N ALA A 186 -16.42 -17.32 -7.75
CA ALA A 186 -16.83 -18.24 -6.70
C ALA A 186 -18.36 -18.39 -6.64
N LEU A 187 -19.14 -17.33 -6.89
CA LEU A 187 -20.61 -17.40 -6.95
C LEU A 187 -21.11 -18.40 -8.00
N LEU A 188 -20.41 -18.55 -9.12
CA LEU A 188 -20.78 -19.54 -10.15
C LEU A 188 -20.71 -20.98 -9.62
N ALA A 189 -19.79 -21.26 -8.68
CA ALA A 189 -19.67 -22.57 -8.06
C ALA A 189 -20.71 -22.84 -6.96
N ARG A 190 -21.53 -21.85 -6.55
CA ARG A 190 -22.46 -21.93 -5.40
C ARG A 190 -23.39 -23.13 -5.43
N ASN A 191 -23.84 -23.54 -6.62
CA ASN A 191 -24.79 -24.65 -6.79
C ASN A 191 -24.10 -25.99 -7.12
N HIS A 192 -22.77 -25.99 -7.28
CA HIS A 192 -22.00 -27.18 -7.68
C HIS A 192 -21.22 -27.80 -6.53
N VAL A 193 -21.09 -27.11 -5.40
CA VAL A 193 -20.30 -27.57 -4.25
C VAL A 193 -21.13 -27.52 -2.97
N ALA A 194 -20.71 -28.26 -1.95
CA ALA A 194 -21.36 -28.23 -0.65
C ALA A 194 -21.25 -26.83 0.00
N PRO A 195 -22.21 -26.42 0.86
CA PRO A 195 -22.21 -25.10 1.48
C PRO A 195 -20.88 -24.71 2.17
N TRP A 196 -20.25 -25.66 2.85
CA TRP A 196 -18.96 -25.43 3.50
C TRP A 196 -17.80 -25.25 2.52
N GLN A 197 -17.79 -26.00 1.41
CA GLN A 197 -16.79 -25.82 0.35
C GLN A 197 -16.96 -24.45 -0.29
N PHE A 198 -18.20 -24.04 -0.57
CA PHE A 198 -18.50 -22.72 -1.10
C PHE A 198 -18.09 -21.59 -0.14
N MET A 199 -18.31 -21.75 1.17
CA MET A 199 -17.79 -20.81 2.18
C MET A 199 -16.28 -20.64 2.07
N TRP A 200 -15.51 -21.74 2.09
CA TRP A 200 -14.05 -21.67 1.99
C TRP A 200 -13.58 -21.12 0.65
N LEU A 201 -14.26 -21.45 -0.45
CA LEU A 201 -13.98 -20.89 -1.76
C LEU A 201 -14.17 -19.37 -1.77
N MET A 202 -15.28 -18.88 -1.21
CA MET A 202 -15.57 -17.45 -1.10
C MET A 202 -14.59 -16.73 -0.19
N ALA A 203 -14.31 -17.28 1.00
CA ALA A 203 -13.33 -16.74 1.92
C ALA A 203 -11.93 -16.70 1.30
N GLY A 204 -11.54 -17.77 0.59
CA GLY A 204 -10.29 -17.87 -0.16
C GLY A 204 -10.19 -16.84 -1.30
N ALA A 205 -11.25 -16.67 -2.07
CA ALA A 205 -11.33 -15.65 -3.14
C ALA A 205 -11.09 -14.23 -2.59
N ILE A 206 -11.78 -13.86 -1.52
CA ILE A 206 -11.63 -12.55 -0.86
C ILE A 206 -10.23 -12.42 -0.26
N PHE A 207 -9.73 -13.45 0.42
CA PHE A 207 -8.41 -13.45 1.04
C PHE A 207 -7.28 -13.29 0.00
N LEU A 208 -7.34 -14.03 -1.11
CA LEU A 208 -6.39 -13.92 -2.22
C LEU A 208 -6.48 -12.55 -2.89
N GLY A 209 -7.68 -12.00 -3.04
CA GLY A 209 -7.90 -10.63 -3.51
C GLY A 209 -7.21 -9.60 -2.62
N CYS A 210 -7.41 -9.69 -1.30
CA CYS A 210 -6.76 -8.85 -0.31
C CYS A 210 -5.23 -8.99 -0.32
N LYS A 211 -4.72 -10.23 -0.43
CA LYS A 211 -3.29 -10.54 -0.55
C LYS A 211 -2.66 -9.92 -1.79
N TRP A 212 -3.37 -9.97 -2.91
CA TRP A 212 -2.91 -9.36 -4.15
C TRP A 212 -2.86 -7.84 -4.05
N LEU A 213 -3.91 -7.24 -3.48
CA LEU A 213 -4.01 -5.79 -3.27
C LEU A 213 -2.83 -5.27 -2.44
N THR A 214 -2.51 -5.94 -1.34
CA THR A 214 -1.40 -5.57 -0.45
C THR A 214 -0.04 -5.80 -1.09
N PHE A 215 0.13 -6.93 -1.78
CA PHE A 215 1.35 -7.24 -2.51
C PHE A 215 1.64 -6.21 -3.61
N TRP A 216 0.63 -5.83 -4.40
CA TRP A 216 0.78 -4.83 -5.46
C TRP A 216 1.14 -3.45 -4.90
N SER A 217 0.54 -3.08 -3.76
CA SER A 217 0.88 -1.85 -3.05
C SER A 217 2.34 -1.84 -2.59
N ALA A 218 2.81 -2.94 -1.97
CA ALA A 218 4.18 -3.06 -1.46
C ALA A 218 5.23 -3.15 -2.58
N ARG A 219 4.93 -3.87 -3.68
CA ARG A 219 5.78 -3.97 -4.88
C ARG A 219 6.21 -2.60 -5.40
N ARG A 220 5.32 -1.60 -5.38
CA ARG A 220 5.62 -0.27 -5.91
C ARG A 220 6.65 0.49 -5.07
N GLN A 221 6.79 0.12 -3.80
CA GLN A 221 7.67 0.79 -2.85
C GLN A 221 9.02 0.07 -2.68
N ILE A 222 9.16 -1.15 -3.22
CA ILE A 222 10.33 -2.00 -3.03
C ILE A 222 11.01 -2.26 -4.38
N VAL A 223 12.25 -1.76 -4.53
CA VAL A 223 13.04 -1.81 -5.78
C VAL A 223 13.36 -3.24 -6.22
N HIS A 224 13.59 -4.17 -5.26
CA HIS A 224 13.87 -5.58 -5.55
C HIS A 224 13.13 -6.51 -4.59
N VAL A 225 12.15 -7.24 -5.10
CA VAL A 225 11.46 -8.32 -4.37
C VAL A 225 11.99 -9.66 -4.86
N ARG A 226 12.60 -10.47 -3.98
CA ARG A 226 12.99 -11.86 -4.30
C ARG A 226 11.73 -12.70 -4.48
N VAL A 227 11.65 -13.45 -5.58
CA VAL A 227 10.49 -14.31 -5.92
C VAL A 227 10.14 -15.25 -4.76
N GLY A 228 11.13 -15.90 -4.14
CA GLY A 228 10.89 -16.78 -2.99
C GLY A 228 10.22 -16.09 -1.79
N ARG A 229 10.50 -14.80 -1.53
CA ARG A 229 9.81 -14.06 -0.45
C ARG A 229 8.41 -13.62 -0.84
N ALA A 230 8.19 -13.30 -2.10
CA ALA A 230 6.84 -13.04 -2.62
C ALA A 230 5.95 -14.29 -2.50
N LEU A 231 6.47 -15.45 -2.89
CA LEU A 231 5.77 -16.73 -2.75
C LEU A 231 5.52 -17.08 -1.28
N ALA A 232 6.50 -16.89 -0.41
CA ALA A 232 6.33 -17.08 1.03
C ALA A 232 5.22 -16.17 1.61
N TYR A 233 5.15 -14.91 1.19
CA TYR A 233 4.08 -14.01 1.62
C TYR A 233 2.70 -14.46 1.12
N LEU A 234 2.60 -14.86 -0.15
CA LEU A 234 1.33 -15.21 -0.78
C LEU A 234 0.79 -16.55 -0.29
N LEU A 235 1.66 -17.53 -0.01
CA LEU A 235 1.26 -18.92 0.26
C LEU A 235 1.50 -19.38 1.70
N LEU A 236 2.53 -18.87 2.38
CA LEU A 236 3.01 -19.44 3.65
C LEU A 236 2.80 -18.54 4.87
N TRP A 237 2.29 -17.32 4.68
CA TRP A 237 1.97 -16.39 5.77
C TRP A 237 0.52 -15.92 5.67
N PRO A 238 -0.33 -16.10 6.69
CA PRO A 238 -1.72 -15.63 6.65
C PRO A 238 -1.87 -14.11 6.82
N GLY A 239 -0.87 -13.39 7.32
CA GLY A 239 -1.00 -11.94 7.58
C GLY A 239 -0.98 -11.07 6.32
N LEU A 240 -1.68 -9.93 6.36
CA LEU A 240 -1.91 -9.05 5.21
C LEU A 240 -0.94 -7.85 5.09
N ASP A 241 0.10 -7.76 5.93
CA ASP A 241 1.10 -6.68 5.86
C ASP A 241 2.29 -7.05 4.94
N ALA A 242 2.11 -6.82 3.63
CA ALA A 242 3.13 -7.13 2.63
C ALA A 242 4.39 -6.25 2.79
N GLU A 243 4.23 -4.99 3.19
CA GLU A 243 5.34 -4.05 3.30
C GLU A 243 6.33 -4.49 4.38
N LYS A 244 5.84 -4.82 5.59
CA LYS A 244 6.72 -5.32 6.65
C LYS A 244 7.33 -6.69 6.35
N PHE A 245 6.60 -7.56 5.67
CA PHE A 245 7.10 -8.89 5.34
C PHE A 245 8.16 -8.87 4.23
N LEU A 246 8.04 -7.96 3.26
CA LEU A 246 8.94 -7.88 2.11
C LEU A 246 10.14 -6.95 2.35
N ARG A 247 10.02 -5.93 3.21
CA ARG A 247 11.17 -5.08 3.59
C ARG A 247 12.22 -5.93 4.32
N ARG A 248 13.47 -5.90 3.83
CA ARG A 248 14.62 -6.43 4.56
C ARG A 248 14.89 -5.47 5.73
N LEU A 249 15.20 -5.98 6.92
CA LEU A 249 15.85 -5.25 8.03
C LEU A 249 17.24 -4.67 7.63
N ALA A 250 17.57 -4.56 6.34
CA ALA A 250 18.84 -4.00 5.86
C ALA A 250 19.05 -2.54 6.27
N CYS A 251 17.98 -1.83 6.64
CA CYS A 251 18.10 -0.48 7.21
C CYS A 251 18.64 -0.49 8.65
N GLU A 252 18.54 -1.60 9.42
CA GLU A 252 19.16 -1.66 10.76
C GLU A 252 20.68 -1.83 10.68
N VAL A 253 21.19 -2.61 9.73
CA VAL A 253 22.64 -2.89 9.60
C VAL A 253 23.45 -1.66 9.16
N HIS A 254 22.87 -0.79 8.33
CA HIS A 254 23.53 0.47 7.97
C HIS A 254 23.46 1.48 9.12
N LYS A 255 22.35 1.47 9.88
CA LYS A 255 22.20 2.27 11.09
C LYS A 255 23.22 1.88 12.15
N THR A 256 23.57 0.60 12.31
CA THR A 256 24.57 0.15 13.29
C THR A 256 25.98 0.63 12.97
N ARG A 257 26.32 0.86 11.70
CA ARG A 257 27.68 1.30 11.32
C ARG A 257 27.88 2.82 11.49
N GLU A 258 26.86 3.63 11.20
CA GLU A 258 26.87 5.07 11.51
C GLU A 258 26.59 5.34 13.00
N GLN A 259 25.68 4.59 13.64
CA GLN A 259 25.43 4.71 15.08
C GLN A 259 26.58 4.19 15.92
N ALA A 260 27.40 3.22 15.48
CA ALA A 260 28.61 2.84 16.22
C ALA A 260 29.69 3.94 16.21
N VAL A 261 29.75 4.75 15.15
CA VAL A 261 30.69 5.90 15.07
C VAL A 261 30.16 7.07 15.91
N VAL A 262 28.84 7.26 15.99
CA VAL A 262 28.22 8.30 16.82
C VAL A 262 28.07 7.86 18.29
N SER A 263 27.92 6.57 18.59
CA SER A 263 27.83 6.06 19.98
C SER A 263 29.18 6.09 20.66
N GLY A 264 30.29 5.82 19.96
CA GLY A 264 31.63 5.95 20.54
C GLY A 264 31.92 7.37 21.04
N ALA A 265 31.44 8.40 20.33
CA ALA A 265 31.54 9.80 20.75
C ALA A 265 30.49 10.20 21.80
N SER A 266 29.36 9.48 21.89
CA SER A 266 28.29 9.71 22.87
C SER A 266 28.48 8.93 24.18
N GLU A 267 29.24 7.82 24.17
CA GLU A 267 29.57 6.99 25.34
C GLU A 267 30.63 7.65 26.23
N GLU A 268 31.54 8.44 25.67
CA GLU A 268 32.48 9.25 26.48
C GLU A 268 31.79 10.41 27.22
N LEU A 269 30.60 10.85 26.77
CA LEU A 269 29.91 12.02 27.32
C LEU A 269 28.62 11.69 28.10
N SER A 270 28.10 10.47 28.01
CA SER A 270 26.86 10.06 28.66
C SER A 270 27.05 8.76 29.41
N GLY A 271 27.13 8.85 30.75
CA GLY A 271 27.28 7.69 31.62
C GLY A 271 26.27 6.59 31.31
N ASN A 272 26.79 5.41 30.98
CA ASN A 272 26.17 4.08 30.98
C ASN A 272 24.63 4.05 30.91
N VAL A 273 24.08 4.19 29.71
CA VAL A 273 22.76 3.64 29.38
C VAL A 273 22.98 2.42 28.48
N PRO A 274 22.69 1.19 28.93
CA PRO A 274 22.92 0.00 28.12
C PRO A 274 22.01 0.02 26.88
N ASP A 275 22.65 0.05 25.71
CA ASP A 275 22.01 0.01 24.40
C ASP A 275 21.32 -1.35 24.21
N ARG A 276 20.00 -1.39 24.46
CA ARG A 276 19.17 -2.57 24.18
C ARG A 276 18.95 -2.66 22.67
N ALA A 277 19.95 -3.17 21.95
CA ALA A 277 19.79 -3.66 20.59
C ALA A 277 18.53 -4.54 20.53
N GLY A 278 17.56 -4.12 19.70
CA GLY A 278 16.16 -4.53 19.74
C GLY A 278 15.91 -6.02 19.48
N ARG A 279 16.13 -6.86 20.48
CA ARG A 279 15.68 -8.25 20.46
C ARG A 279 14.15 -8.25 20.43
N MET A 280 13.56 -8.72 19.32
CA MET A 280 12.10 -8.87 19.22
C MET A 280 11.60 -9.70 20.41
N PRO A 281 10.58 -9.24 21.15
CA PRO A 281 10.09 -9.98 22.32
C PRO A 281 9.63 -11.37 21.90
N ALA A 282 10.14 -12.39 22.59
CA ALA A 282 9.79 -13.78 22.37
C ALA A 282 8.27 -13.95 22.54
N LEU A 283 7.65 -14.59 21.55
CA LEU A 283 6.23 -14.93 21.61
C LEU A 283 6.06 -16.21 22.45
N PRO A 284 4.97 -16.34 23.22
CA PRO A 284 4.80 -17.45 24.15
C PRO A 284 4.45 -18.76 23.40
N PHE A 285 5.48 -19.53 23.03
CA PHE A 285 5.38 -20.78 22.28
C PHE A 285 4.50 -21.84 22.96
N LEU A 286 4.76 -22.12 24.25
CA LEU A 286 3.96 -23.07 25.05
C LEU A 286 2.48 -22.69 25.09
N SER A 287 2.20 -21.40 25.14
CA SER A 287 0.83 -20.89 25.16
C SER A 287 0.11 -21.09 23.82
N ALA A 288 0.84 -21.09 22.69
CA ALA A 288 0.29 -21.40 21.38
C ALA A 288 0.02 -22.90 21.21
N ILE A 289 0.95 -23.75 21.66
CA ILE A 289 0.77 -25.21 21.68
C ILE A 289 -0.44 -25.58 22.55
N GLY A 290 -0.51 -25.08 23.79
CA GLY A 290 -1.61 -25.39 24.70
C GLY A 290 -2.97 -25.01 24.13
N LYS A 291 -3.09 -23.86 23.45
CA LYS A 291 -4.33 -23.47 22.75
C LYS A 291 -4.64 -24.37 21.57
N THR A 292 -3.62 -24.82 20.83
CA THR A 292 -3.81 -25.75 19.71
C THR A 292 -4.34 -27.09 20.23
N LEU A 293 -3.72 -27.65 21.27
CA LEU A 293 -4.14 -28.90 21.89
C LEU A 293 -5.55 -28.80 22.47
N LEU A 294 -5.86 -27.72 23.21
CA LEU A 294 -7.21 -27.46 23.70
C LEU A 294 -8.22 -27.39 22.54
N GLY A 295 -7.87 -26.69 21.46
CA GLY A 295 -8.71 -26.61 20.27
C GLY A 295 -8.95 -27.98 19.61
N VAL A 296 -7.92 -28.83 19.52
CA VAL A 296 -8.03 -30.22 19.02
C VAL A 296 -8.95 -31.05 19.92
N VAL A 297 -8.80 -30.95 21.24
CA VAL A 297 -9.66 -31.65 22.20
C VAL A 297 -11.10 -31.19 22.09
N LEU A 298 -11.36 -29.89 21.94
CA LEU A 298 -12.72 -29.40 21.74
C LEU A 298 -13.31 -29.86 20.41
N PHE A 299 -12.54 -29.75 19.32
CA PHE A 299 -13.00 -30.02 17.96
C PHE A 299 -13.19 -31.51 17.65
N PHE A 300 -12.20 -32.34 17.98
CA PHE A 300 -12.23 -33.79 17.74
C PHE A 300 -12.62 -34.60 18.98
N GLY A 301 -12.64 -34.03 20.18
CA GLY A 301 -12.98 -34.77 21.39
C GLY A 301 -14.37 -34.43 21.89
N VAL A 302 -14.55 -33.22 22.43
CA VAL A 302 -15.79 -32.83 23.11
C VAL A 302 -16.97 -32.73 22.14
N ALA A 303 -16.77 -32.15 20.94
CA ALA A 303 -17.87 -31.89 20.03
C ALA A 303 -18.68 -33.13 19.61
N ARG A 304 -18.04 -34.29 19.49
CA ARG A 304 -18.71 -35.55 19.08
C ARG A 304 -19.57 -36.20 20.17
N PHE A 305 -19.37 -35.84 21.43
CA PHE A 305 -20.17 -36.37 22.54
C PHE A 305 -21.38 -35.50 22.88
N LEU A 306 -21.64 -34.45 22.09
CA LEU A 306 -22.73 -33.52 22.33
C LEU A 306 -23.93 -33.83 21.45
N ASP A 307 -25.04 -34.24 22.06
CA ASP A 307 -26.29 -34.56 21.35
C ASP A 307 -26.93 -33.32 20.72
N GLN A 308 -26.74 -32.15 21.35
CA GLN A 308 -27.29 -30.89 20.85
C GLN A 308 -26.44 -30.35 19.69
N ALA A 309 -26.96 -30.48 18.47
CA ALA A 309 -26.30 -30.06 17.23
C ALA A 309 -25.74 -28.63 17.26
N LEU A 310 -26.48 -27.68 17.84
CA LEU A 310 -26.01 -26.30 17.94
C LEU A 310 -24.82 -26.16 18.90
N LEU A 311 -24.86 -26.82 20.05
CA LEU A 311 -23.78 -26.77 21.02
C LEU A 311 -22.52 -27.45 20.46
N ALA A 312 -22.68 -28.61 19.82
CA ALA A 312 -21.59 -29.30 19.11
C ALA A 312 -20.91 -28.39 18.08
N GLY A 313 -21.71 -27.68 17.27
CA GLY A 313 -21.21 -26.73 16.29
C GLY A 313 -20.49 -25.53 16.91
N TRP A 314 -21.00 -24.97 18.02
CA TRP A 314 -20.33 -23.88 18.74
C TRP A 314 -19.00 -24.31 19.36
N ILE A 315 -18.96 -25.46 20.02
CA ILE A 315 -17.72 -26.05 20.55
C ILE A 315 -16.73 -26.31 19.42
N GLY A 316 -17.21 -26.82 18.28
CA GLY A 316 -16.42 -26.99 17.07
C GLY A 316 -15.82 -25.69 16.56
N MET A 317 -16.61 -24.62 16.42
CA MET A 317 -16.12 -23.30 15.98
C MET A 317 -15.07 -22.72 16.94
N ILE A 318 -15.30 -22.82 18.26
CA ILE A 318 -14.32 -22.40 19.27
C ILE A 318 -13.02 -23.22 19.10
N GLY A 319 -13.13 -24.52 18.90
CA GLY A 319 -12.01 -25.42 18.60
C GLY A 319 -11.21 -24.97 17.38
N ILE A 320 -11.87 -24.72 16.24
CA ILE A 320 -11.22 -24.23 15.01
C ILE A 320 -10.53 -22.88 15.25
N ILE A 321 -11.18 -21.95 15.94
CA ILE A 321 -10.61 -20.63 16.23
C ILE A 321 -9.32 -20.78 17.07
N LEU A 322 -9.32 -21.67 18.05
CA LEU A 322 -8.14 -21.97 18.86
C LEU A 322 -7.03 -22.64 18.06
N ILE A 323 -7.35 -23.66 17.26
CA ILE A 323 -6.39 -24.38 16.39
C ILE A 323 -5.75 -23.41 15.40
N LEU A 324 -6.54 -22.64 14.66
CA LEU A 324 -6.04 -21.80 13.57
C LEU A 324 -5.50 -20.46 14.07
N HIS A 325 -6.34 -19.63 14.68
CA HIS A 325 -6.02 -18.22 14.93
C HIS A 325 -5.08 -18.02 16.12
N PHE A 326 -5.28 -18.78 17.19
CA PHE A 326 -4.49 -18.67 18.42
C PHE A 326 -3.34 -19.69 18.53
N GLY A 327 -3.41 -20.76 17.74
CA GLY A 327 -2.43 -21.84 17.63
C GLY A 327 -1.54 -21.71 16.41
N LEU A 328 -1.96 -22.29 15.29
CA LEU A 328 -1.19 -22.40 14.04
C LEU A 328 -0.64 -21.05 13.55
N PHE A 329 -1.46 -20.02 13.44
CA PHE A 329 -1.01 -18.70 12.95
C PHE A 329 -0.02 -18.04 13.91
N HIS A 330 -0.11 -18.34 15.21
CA HIS A 330 0.84 -17.88 16.21
C HIS A 330 2.17 -18.64 16.09
N LEU A 331 2.12 -19.96 15.91
CA LEU A 331 3.30 -20.80 15.66
C LEU A 331 4.00 -20.39 14.35
N LEU A 332 3.25 -20.11 13.29
CA LEU A 332 3.79 -19.58 12.04
C LEU A 332 4.48 -18.21 12.27
N ALA A 333 3.88 -17.33 13.08
CA ALA A 333 4.52 -16.04 13.41
C ALA A 333 5.85 -16.25 14.15
N ILE A 334 5.93 -17.23 15.05
CA ILE A 334 7.17 -17.63 15.73
C ILE A 334 8.19 -18.15 14.72
N GLY A 335 7.80 -19.06 13.83
CA GLY A 335 8.69 -19.60 12.80
C GLY A 335 9.25 -18.53 11.87
N TRP A 336 8.42 -17.60 11.42
CA TRP A 336 8.86 -16.47 10.59
C TRP A 336 9.77 -15.49 11.34
N ARG A 337 9.53 -15.27 12.65
CA ARG A 337 10.43 -14.48 13.51
C ARG A 337 11.77 -15.15 13.71
N ALA A 338 11.80 -16.46 13.89
CA ALA A 338 13.03 -17.24 13.93
C ALA A 338 13.81 -17.16 12.61
N ALA A 339 13.10 -17.05 11.48
CA ALA A 339 13.69 -16.79 10.16
C ALA A 339 14.07 -15.31 9.91
N GLY A 340 13.97 -14.44 10.93
CA GLY A 340 14.37 -13.03 10.86
C GLY A 340 13.35 -12.06 10.24
N LEU A 341 12.07 -12.43 10.16
CA LEU A 341 10.97 -11.55 9.71
C LEU A 341 10.10 -11.11 10.88
N ASP A 342 9.76 -9.82 11.00
CA ASP A 342 8.81 -9.31 12.03
C ASP A 342 7.35 -9.65 11.67
N ALA A 343 7.05 -10.95 11.63
CA ALA A 343 5.70 -11.46 11.51
C ALA A 343 4.98 -11.31 12.86
N LYS A 344 3.87 -10.56 12.89
CA LYS A 344 3.08 -10.35 14.11
C LYS A 344 1.91 -11.33 14.17
N PRO A 345 1.56 -11.88 15.35
CA PRO A 345 0.34 -12.65 15.50
C PRO A 345 -0.88 -11.84 15.05
N ILE A 346 -1.79 -12.52 14.34
CA ILE A 346 -3.03 -11.92 13.82
C ILE A 346 -3.97 -11.55 14.98
N MET A 347 -4.00 -12.37 16.02
CA MET A 347 -4.77 -12.14 17.26
C MET A 347 -3.84 -11.79 18.42
N LYS A 348 -4.19 -10.79 19.22
CA LYS A 348 -3.37 -10.31 20.35
C LYS A 348 -4.17 -10.24 21.65
N ALA A 349 -4.35 -11.39 22.30
CA ALA A 349 -5.07 -11.52 23.58
C ALA A 349 -6.37 -10.67 23.64
N PRO A 350 -7.35 -10.91 22.76
CA PRO A 350 -8.53 -10.07 22.60
C PRO A 350 -9.42 -10.04 23.85
N LEU A 351 -9.43 -11.10 24.66
CA LEU A 351 -10.17 -11.12 25.93
C LEU A 351 -9.65 -10.14 26.99
N ARG A 352 -8.43 -9.59 26.81
CA ARG A 352 -7.85 -8.57 27.70
C ARG A 352 -8.17 -7.14 27.26
N SER A 353 -9.03 -6.96 26.26
CA SER A 353 -9.43 -5.63 25.78
C SER A 353 -10.23 -4.89 26.87
N LYS A 354 -9.89 -3.63 27.12
CA LYS A 354 -10.63 -2.78 28.07
C LYS A 354 -11.69 -1.90 27.37
N SER A 355 -11.78 -2.00 26.05
CA SER A 355 -12.66 -1.18 25.23
C SER A 355 -13.01 -1.88 23.92
N VAL A 356 -14.17 -1.57 23.35
CA VAL A 356 -14.64 -2.13 22.07
C VAL A 356 -13.73 -1.67 20.92
N SER A 357 -13.30 -0.40 20.99
CA SER A 357 -12.32 0.17 20.06
C SER A 357 -10.98 -0.56 20.11
N GLU A 358 -10.52 -0.97 21.29
CA GLU A 358 -9.29 -1.75 21.45
C GLU A 358 -9.43 -3.18 20.91
N PHE A 359 -10.57 -3.83 21.19
CA PHE A 359 -10.88 -5.18 20.72
C PHE A 359 -10.81 -5.24 19.20
N TRP A 360 -11.65 -4.46 18.51
CA TRP A 360 -11.71 -4.48 17.04
C TRP A 360 -10.52 -3.79 16.39
N GLY A 361 -9.99 -2.74 17.01
CA GLY A 361 -8.95 -1.87 16.45
C GLY A 361 -7.53 -2.42 16.48
N ARG A 362 -7.20 -3.26 17.48
CA ARG A 362 -5.79 -3.64 17.75
C ARG A 362 -5.58 -5.12 18.04
N ARG A 363 -6.58 -5.81 18.58
CA ARG A 363 -6.41 -7.14 19.17
C ARG A 363 -7.10 -8.26 18.39
N TRP A 364 -8.19 -7.95 17.71
CA TRP A 364 -8.92 -8.86 16.84
C TRP A 364 -8.52 -8.63 15.38
N ASN A 365 -8.00 -9.67 14.73
CA ASN A 365 -7.71 -9.73 13.29
C ASN A 365 -6.96 -8.49 12.74
N ASP A 366 -5.72 -8.28 13.20
CA ASP A 366 -4.87 -7.13 12.81
C ASP A 366 -4.67 -7.03 11.28
N ALA A 367 -4.71 -8.17 10.58
CA ALA A 367 -4.56 -8.26 9.14
C ALA A 367 -5.69 -7.55 8.38
N PHE A 368 -6.95 -7.91 8.63
CA PHE A 368 -8.10 -7.30 7.97
C PHE A 368 -8.40 -5.90 8.52
N ASN A 369 -8.14 -5.65 9.81
CA ASN A 369 -8.33 -4.31 10.39
C ASN A 369 -7.53 -3.24 9.62
N ARG A 370 -6.26 -3.52 9.31
CA ARG A 370 -5.41 -2.59 8.54
C ARG A 370 -6.02 -2.24 7.19
N LEU A 371 -6.56 -3.23 6.47
CA LEU A 371 -7.20 -2.99 5.17
C LEU A 371 -8.45 -2.13 5.32
N ALA A 372 -9.31 -2.43 6.29
CA ALA A 372 -10.48 -1.60 6.57
C ALA A 372 -10.08 -0.16 6.94
N LEU A 373 -9.00 0.00 7.71
CA LEU A 373 -8.47 1.31 8.08
C LEU A 373 -7.96 2.09 6.86
N ASP A 374 -7.21 1.46 5.99
CA ASP A 374 -6.52 2.11 4.87
C ASP A 374 -7.42 2.38 3.66
N PHE A 375 -8.37 1.49 3.38
CA PHE A 375 -9.24 1.55 2.19
C PHE A 375 -10.63 2.10 2.47
N VAL A 376 -11.16 1.96 3.69
CA VAL A 376 -12.53 2.42 4.02
C VAL A 376 -12.48 3.60 4.98
N PHE A 377 -11.90 3.41 6.16
CA PHE A 377 -11.99 4.38 7.25
C PHE A 377 -11.24 5.68 6.94
N ARG A 378 -9.94 5.63 6.61
CA ARG A 378 -9.12 6.84 6.40
C ARG A 378 -9.62 7.71 5.24
N PRO A 379 -9.96 7.16 4.06
CA PRO A 379 -10.51 7.96 2.97
C PRO A 379 -11.83 8.65 3.35
N LEU A 380 -12.71 7.93 4.04
CA LEU A 380 -14.02 8.45 4.42
C LEU A 380 -13.96 9.44 5.58
N ALA A 381 -13.07 9.20 6.56
CA ALA A 381 -12.88 10.08 7.71
C ALA A 381 -12.41 11.48 7.29
N ARG A 382 -11.60 11.57 6.22
CA ARG A 382 -11.15 12.85 5.66
C ARG A 382 -12.28 13.64 4.99
N ARG A 383 -13.32 12.98 4.48
CA ARG A 383 -14.41 13.60 3.71
C ARG A 383 -15.68 13.84 4.53
N GLN A 384 -16.02 12.90 5.41
CA GLN A 384 -17.32 12.83 6.11
C GLN A 384 -17.17 12.71 7.63
N GLY A 385 -15.95 12.75 8.15
CA GLY A 385 -15.67 12.68 9.59
C GLY A 385 -15.65 11.27 10.17
N ILE A 386 -15.24 11.20 11.44
CA ILE A 386 -14.89 9.94 12.12
C ILE A 386 -16.12 9.05 12.38
N ARG A 387 -17.29 9.64 12.67
CA ARG A 387 -18.51 8.89 13.00
C ARG A 387 -18.98 8.05 11.81
N ILE A 388 -19.15 8.71 10.66
CA ILE A 388 -19.58 8.06 9.41
C ILE A 388 -18.52 7.05 8.94
N ALA A 389 -17.24 7.40 9.03
CA ALA A 389 -16.15 6.48 8.70
C ALA A 389 -16.15 5.20 9.55
N THR A 390 -16.47 5.31 10.85
CA THR A 390 -16.58 4.15 11.74
C THR A 390 -17.73 3.26 11.30
N LEU A 391 -18.94 3.81 11.16
CA LEU A 391 -20.13 3.04 10.78
C LEU A 391 -19.96 2.39 9.40
N ALA A 392 -19.41 3.10 8.42
CA ALA A 392 -19.16 2.55 7.09
C ALA A 392 -18.13 1.41 7.10
N ALA A 393 -17.05 1.51 7.88
CA ALA A 393 -16.08 0.43 8.01
C ALA A 393 -16.72 -0.84 8.59
N PHE A 394 -17.58 -0.70 9.60
CA PHE A 394 -18.31 -1.82 10.18
C PHE A 394 -19.41 -2.35 9.25
N LEU A 395 -20.09 -1.48 8.48
CA LEU A 395 -21.06 -1.90 7.46
C LEU A 395 -20.40 -2.75 6.37
N VAL A 396 -19.29 -2.28 5.80
CA VAL A 396 -18.55 -3.03 4.78
C VAL A 396 -18.06 -4.37 5.35
N SER A 397 -17.55 -4.38 6.58
CA SER A 397 -17.19 -5.63 7.26
C SER A 397 -18.39 -6.57 7.40
N GLY A 398 -19.55 -6.05 7.81
CA GLY A 398 -20.80 -6.80 7.92
C GLY A 398 -21.21 -7.46 6.60
N LEU A 399 -21.20 -6.71 5.51
CA LEU A 399 -21.53 -7.21 4.17
C LEU A 399 -20.56 -8.31 3.70
N VAL A 400 -19.27 -8.18 3.99
CA VAL A 400 -18.29 -9.24 3.71
C VAL A 400 -18.61 -10.51 4.52
N HIS A 401 -19.05 -10.37 5.76
CA HIS A 401 -19.47 -11.53 6.56
C HIS A 401 -20.81 -12.11 6.10
N GLU A 402 -21.75 -11.34 5.56
CA GLU A 402 -22.93 -11.91 4.88
C GLU A 402 -22.53 -12.80 3.70
N LEU A 403 -21.57 -12.32 2.89
CA LEU A 403 -21.09 -13.01 1.71
C LEU A 403 -20.40 -14.34 2.05
N VAL A 404 -19.69 -14.40 3.19
CA VAL A 404 -18.94 -15.58 3.63
C VAL A 404 -19.76 -16.50 4.55
N ILE A 405 -20.72 -15.98 5.33
CA ILE A 405 -21.45 -16.75 6.34
C ILE A 405 -22.88 -17.04 5.87
N SER A 406 -23.70 -16.00 5.67
CA SER A 406 -25.13 -16.13 5.38
C SER A 406 -25.40 -16.70 3.99
N LEU A 407 -24.63 -16.27 2.98
CA LEU A 407 -24.84 -16.69 1.60
C LEU A 407 -24.58 -18.20 1.40
N PRO A 408 -23.48 -18.80 1.94
CA PRO A 408 -23.31 -20.25 1.94
C PRO A 408 -24.33 -20.97 2.81
N ALA A 409 -24.68 -20.42 3.97
CA ALA A 409 -25.70 -21.00 4.85
C ALA A 409 -27.12 -21.01 4.25
N ARG A 410 -27.36 -20.20 3.21
CA ARG A 410 -28.66 -19.94 2.59
C ARG A 410 -29.70 -19.43 3.60
N GLY A 411 -29.27 -18.68 4.61
CA GLY A 411 -30.14 -18.18 5.67
C GLY A 411 -29.42 -17.21 6.61
N GLY A 412 -30.19 -16.57 7.49
CA GLY A 412 -29.66 -15.61 8.48
C GLY A 412 -29.15 -14.29 7.88
N TYR A 413 -29.65 -13.92 6.70
CA TYR A 413 -29.29 -12.66 6.03
C TYR A 413 -29.58 -11.46 6.92
N GLY A 414 -28.64 -10.52 6.96
CA GLY A 414 -28.72 -9.30 7.75
C GLY A 414 -28.21 -9.45 9.19
N LEU A 415 -28.11 -10.68 9.73
CA LEU A 415 -27.66 -10.89 11.11
C LEU A 415 -26.17 -10.57 11.28
N PRO A 416 -25.23 -11.06 10.45
CA PRO A 416 -23.84 -10.59 10.49
C PRO A 416 -23.71 -9.07 10.32
N THR A 417 -24.48 -8.47 9.42
CA THR A 417 -24.44 -7.01 9.22
C THR A 417 -24.90 -6.26 10.47
N ALA A 418 -26.00 -6.69 11.08
CA ALA A 418 -26.51 -6.13 12.33
C ALA A 418 -25.49 -6.28 13.46
N TYR A 419 -24.81 -7.43 13.56
CA TYR A 419 -23.74 -7.65 14.54
C TYR A 419 -22.64 -6.59 14.41
N PHE A 420 -22.08 -6.41 13.21
CA PHE A 420 -21.00 -5.43 13.03
C PHE A 420 -21.46 -3.99 13.19
N LEU A 421 -22.68 -3.64 12.76
CA LEU A 421 -23.24 -2.32 13.02
C LEU A 421 -23.38 -2.04 14.52
N LEU A 422 -23.81 -3.03 15.31
CA LEU A 422 -23.86 -2.94 16.77
C LEU A 422 -22.46 -2.71 17.38
N GLN A 423 -21.41 -3.31 16.83
CA GLN A 423 -20.03 -3.03 17.26
C GLN A 423 -19.61 -1.59 16.93
N GLY A 424 -19.95 -1.12 15.72
CA GLY A 424 -19.67 0.24 15.27
C GLY A 424 -20.37 1.29 16.14
N THR A 425 -21.65 1.09 16.45
CA THR A 425 -22.39 1.95 17.40
C THR A 425 -21.82 1.83 18.79
N GLY A 426 -21.45 0.63 19.25
CA GLY A 426 -20.77 0.39 20.53
C GLY A 426 -19.51 1.23 20.72
N ILE A 427 -18.68 1.37 19.68
CA ILE A 427 -17.50 2.25 19.70
C ILE A 427 -17.89 3.72 19.82
N LEU A 428 -18.95 4.16 19.14
CA LEU A 428 -19.42 5.55 19.23
C LEU A 428 -20.02 5.85 20.59
N THR A 429 -20.78 4.91 21.17
CA THR A 429 -21.33 5.02 22.52
C THR A 429 -20.22 5.04 23.57
N GLU A 430 -19.21 4.18 23.46
CA GLU A 430 -18.03 4.19 24.34
C GLU A 430 -17.28 5.54 24.29
N ARG A 431 -17.25 6.19 23.13
CA ARG A 431 -16.64 7.53 22.99
C ARG A 431 -17.51 8.64 23.56
N ALA A 432 -18.84 8.52 23.47
CA ALA A 432 -19.78 9.50 24.00
C ALA A 432 -19.94 9.37 25.53
N LEU A 433 -19.83 8.15 26.06
CA LEU A 433 -20.03 7.83 27.48
C LEU A 433 -18.79 7.08 28.01
N PRO A 434 -17.71 7.79 28.39
CA PRO A 434 -16.49 7.14 28.88
C PRO A 434 -16.71 6.24 30.11
N GLN A 435 -17.75 6.47 30.90
CA GLN A 435 -18.10 5.67 32.09
C GLN A 435 -18.49 4.21 31.79
N ILE A 436 -19.02 3.91 30.60
CA ILE A 436 -19.34 2.52 30.23
C ILE A 436 -18.11 1.76 29.70
N ARG A 437 -16.99 2.47 29.51
CA ARG A 437 -15.76 1.88 28.99
C ARG A 437 -15.21 0.89 30.02
N GLY A 438 -15.16 -0.37 29.64
CA GLY A 438 -14.61 -1.40 30.49
C GLY A 438 -14.57 -2.76 29.82
N GLN A 439 -13.84 -3.68 30.45
CA GLN A 439 -13.71 -5.05 29.96
C GLN A 439 -15.06 -5.77 29.97
N ILE A 440 -15.89 -5.56 30.99
CA ILE A 440 -17.23 -6.17 31.09
C ILE A 440 -18.11 -5.72 29.92
N PHE A 441 -18.24 -4.41 29.70
CA PHE A 441 -18.99 -3.87 28.57
C PHE A 441 -18.49 -4.42 27.24
N THR A 442 -17.16 -4.45 27.06
CA THR A 442 -16.53 -5.00 25.85
C THR A 442 -16.88 -6.47 25.63
N ILE A 443 -16.84 -7.30 26.68
CA ILE A 443 -17.21 -8.72 26.59
C ILE A 443 -18.71 -8.84 26.28
N VAL A 444 -19.58 -8.13 26.98
CA VAL A 444 -21.03 -8.21 26.79
C VAL A 444 -21.41 -7.84 25.36
N ILE A 445 -20.96 -6.69 24.86
CA ILE A 445 -21.33 -6.22 23.52
C ILE A 445 -20.72 -7.07 22.40
N THR A 446 -19.58 -7.72 22.61
CA THR A 446 -18.94 -8.56 21.58
C THR A 446 -19.44 -10.02 21.61
N ALA A 447 -19.68 -10.58 22.80
CA ALA A 447 -19.99 -11.99 23.00
C ALA A 447 -21.49 -12.30 22.97
N VAL A 448 -22.34 -11.48 23.61
CA VAL A 448 -23.80 -11.73 23.66
C VAL A 448 -24.42 -11.77 22.26
N PRO A 449 -24.17 -10.79 21.36
CA PRO A 449 -24.73 -10.83 20.02
C PRO A 449 -23.97 -11.76 19.06
N ALA A 450 -22.98 -12.56 19.53
CA ALA A 450 -22.22 -13.45 18.66
C ALA A 450 -23.11 -14.48 17.93
N PHE A 451 -24.30 -14.79 18.48
CA PHE A 451 -25.30 -15.62 17.83
C PHE A 451 -25.89 -15.01 16.55
N TRP A 452 -25.80 -13.68 16.37
CA TRP A 452 -26.17 -13.03 15.11
C TRP A 452 -25.09 -13.27 14.05
N LEU A 453 -23.82 -13.24 14.46
CA LEU A 453 -22.70 -13.51 13.56
C LEU A 453 -22.65 -14.99 13.14
N PHE A 454 -22.81 -15.91 14.10
CA PHE A 454 -22.82 -17.36 13.87
C PHE A 454 -24.22 -17.93 14.10
N HIS A 455 -25.15 -17.53 13.24
CA HIS A 455 -26.56 -17.89 13.35
C HIS A 455 -26.83 -19.39 13.13
N PRO A 456 -27.96 -19.93 13.63
CA PRO A 456 -28.26 -21.37 13.54
C PRO A 456 -28.21 -21.97 12.14
N PRO A 457 -28.72 -21.31 11.07
CA PRO A 457 -28.56 -21.81 9.71
C PRO A 457 -27.09 -22.02 9.32
N PHE A 458 -26.19 -21.11 9.69
CA PHE A 458 -24.76 -21.26 9.43
C PHE A 458 -24.17 -22.47 10.15
N VAL A 459 -24.49 -22.62 11.44
CA VAL A 459 -23.98 -23.75 12.22
C VAL A 459 -24.47 -25.09 11.63
N ARG A 460 -25.77 -25.17 11.30
CA ARG A 460 -26.40 -26.41 10.81
C ARG A 460 -26.04 -26.78 9.38
N ASN A 461 -25.99 -25.80 8.47
CA ASN A 461 -25.82 -26.05 7.04
C ASN A 461 -24.36 -26.02 6.60
N VAL A 462 -23.48 -25.38 7.38
CA VAL A 462 -22.08 -25.15 7.00
C VAL A 462 -21.13 -25.85 7.97
N ILE A 463 -21.20 -25.51 9.26
CA ILE A 463 -20.22 -25.97 10.25
C ILE A 463 -20.37 -27.47 10.55
N LEU A 464 -21.58 -27.96 10.85
CA LEU A 464 -21.76 -29.37 11.17
C LEU A 464 -21.42 -30.31 9.99
N PRO A 465 -21.83 -30.02 8.74
CA PRO A 465 -21.41 -30.82 7.58
C PRO A 465 -19.90 -30.79 7.35
N PHE A 466 -19.26 -29.64 7.57
CA PHE A 466 -17.80 -29.51 7.52
C PHE A 466 -17.11 -30.39 8.57
N MET A 467 -17.59 -30.35 9.81
CA MET A 467 -17.06 -31.16 10.90
C MET A 467 -17.20 -32.65 10.62
N LYS A 468 -18.36 -33.09 10.12
CA LYS A 468 -18.58 -34.48 9.69
C LYS A 468 -17.62 -34.89 8.56
N ALA A 469 -17.44 -34.04 7.55
CA ALA A 469 -16.56 -34.33 6.41
C ALA A 469 -15.08 -34.50 6.81
N ILE A 470 -14.65 -33.88 7.92
CA ILE A 470 -13.28 -33.96 8.46
C ILE A 470 -13.14 -35.06 9.53
N GLY A 471 -14.22 -35.76 9.89
CA GLY A 471 -14.21 -36.80 10.93
C GLY A 471 -14.17 -36.24 12.36
N ALA A 472 -14.58 -34.99 12.55
CA ALA A 472 -14.68 -34.37 13.87
C ALA A 472 -15.97 -34.75 14.62
N LEU A 473 -17.03 -35.11 13.89
CA LEU A 473 -18.32 -35.59 14.40
C LEU A 473 -18.63 -36.98 13.89
#